data_AF-A0A1M3H2W9-F1
#
_entry.id   AF-A0A1M3H2W9-F1
#
_cell.length_a   1.000
_cell.length_b   1.000
_cell.length_c   1.000
_cell.angle_alpha   90.00
_cell.angle_beta   90.00
_cell.angle_gamma   90.00
#
_symmetry.space_group_name_H-M   'P 1'
#
loop_
_entity.id
_entity.type
_entity.pdbx_description
1 polymer ?
#
loop_
_entity_poly.entity_id
_entity_poly.type
_entity_poly.pdbx_seq_one_letter_code
_entity_poly.pdbx_strand_id
1 'polypeptide(L)'
;MERKMPTYKIEGAEFIVDTGKYELREVGNPANTISFHDMIDTGSYYSFQFDKKENKMLTPFKPITQDTVTVRVPQLVELDPIGMAEKYGLSVADLNGKSDFDIMINSKLLNERKNGILPTIRIAGHEFIIDLRLSELRPIDDFSTRIDLNKVDVSRDGEKFLCFYHVPSKKVVDIAPTITKLPKDVVMLEIPNELVLDPVGVARRNGLSDEAFVRRFPIQKHLEAKVVPLSETGLPGLVRKNKDKLAKQKKTGKSVKRKNGKKQ
;
A
#
# COMPACT_ATOMS: atom_id res chain seq x y z
N MET A 1 32.69 -8.91 5.27
CA MET A 1 32.33 -10.15 6.01
C MET A 1 30.83 -10.10 6.23
N GLU A 2 30.11 -11.17 5.93
CA GLU A 2 28.70 -11.27 6.30
C GLU A 2 28.59 -11.30 7.82
N ARG A 3 27.73 -10.44 8.34
CA ARG A 3 27.45 -10.34 9.76
C ARG A 3 26.75 -11.61 10.25
N LYS A 4 27.18 -12.15 11.39
CA LYS A 4 26.44 -13.24 12.04
C LYS A 4 25.14 -12.68 12.65
N MET A 5 24.01 -13.15 12.14
CA MET A 5 22.69 -12.79 12.69
C MET A 5 22.49 -13.40 14.09
N PRO A 6 21.82 -12.68 15.01
CA PRO A 6 21.53 -13.20 16.34
C PRO A 6 20.45 -14.30 16.27
N THR A 7 20.42 -15.14 17.30
CA THR A 7 19.39 -16.17 17.46
C THR A 7 18.60 -15.96 18.75
N TYR A 8 17.34 -16.37 18.73
CA TYR A 8 16.42 -16.33 19.85
C TYR A 8 15.79 -17.71 20.05
N LYS A 9 15.69 -18.18 21.29
CA LYS A 9 15.13 -19.51 21.60
C LYS A 9 13.66 -19.39 22.02
N ILE A 10 12.82 -20.22 21.41
CA ILE A 10 11.40 -20.34 21.73
C ILE A 10 11.10 -21.82 21.93
N GLU A 11 10.65 -22.20 23.13
CA GLU A 11 10.25 -23.59 23.46
C GLU A 11 11.28 -24.67 23.03
N GLY A 12 12.58 -24.34 23.11
CA GLY A 12 13.67 -25.26 22.76
C GLY A 12 14.12 -25.23 21.29
N ALA A 13 13.35 -24.61 20.40
CA ALA A 13 13.75 -24.34 19.02
C ALA A 13 14.52 -23.01 18.91
N GLU A 14 15.50 -22.97 18.01
CA GLU A 14 16.32 -21.80 17.76
C GLU A 14 15.85 -21.07 16.49
N PHE A 15 15.65 -19.77 16.59
CA PHE A 15 15.20 -18.91 15.50
C PHE A 15 16.25 -17.84 15.23
N ILE A 16 16.60 -17.65 13.96
CA ILE A 16 17.38 -16.51 13.49
C ILE A 16 16.49 -15.27 13.56
N VAL A 17 16.99 -14.19 14.13
CA VAL A 17 16.36 -12.87 14.08
C VAL A 17 16.79 -12.19 12.78
N ASP A 18 15.90 -12.16 11.78
CA ASP A 18 16.14 -11.50 10.49
C ASP A 18 15.48 -10.12 10.50
N THR A 19 16.21 -9.13 11.01
CA THR A 19 15.75 -7.73 11.06
C THR A 19 15.51 -7.15 9.67
N GLY A 20 16.25 -7.63 8.66
CA GLY A 20 16.07 -7.24 7.26
C GLY A 20 14.65 -7.55 6.78
N LYS A 21 14.17 -8.77 7.09
CA LYS A 21 12.83 -9.26 6.70
C LYS A 21 11.75 -9.10 7.77
N TYR A 22 12.06 -8.57 8.95
CA TYR A 22 11.11 -8.47 10.06
C TYR A 22 10.51 -9.83 10.45
N GLU A 23 11.33 -10.87 10.56
CA GLU A 23 10.87 -12.21 10.94
C GLU A 23 11.83 -12.94 11.88
N LEU A 24 11.28 -13.87 12.65
CA LEU A 24 12.00 -14.96 13.26
C LEU A 24 11.94 -16.16 12.31
N ARG A 25 13.08 -16.72 11.93
CA ARG A 25 13.16 -17.89 11.04
C ARG A 25 13.80 -19.07 11.74
N GLU A 26 13.10 -20.20 11.83
CA GLU A 26 13.62 -21.37 12.54
C GLU A 26 14.88 -21.91 11.86
N VAL A 27 15.92 -22.21 12.64
CA VAL A 27 17.18 -22.77 12.14
C VAL A 27 16.98 -24.18 11.57
N GLY A 28 16.22 -25.03 12.29
CA GLY A 28 15.96 -26.41 11.88
C GLY A 28 14.95 -26.56 10.74
N ASN A 29 14.13 -25.53 10.50
CA ASN A 29 13.11 -25.53 9.46
C ASN A 29 12.90 -24.10 8.90
N PRO A 30 13.71 -23.67 7.92
CA PRO A 30 13.66 -22.30 7.40
C PRO A 30 12.32 -21.87 6.75
N ALA A 31 11.42 -22.82 6.47
CA ALA A 31 10.06 -22.52 6.00
C ALA A 31 9.12 -22.10 7.15
N ASN A 32 9.51 -22.35 8.40
CA ASN A 32 8.81 -21.87 9.58
C ASN A 32 9.32 -20.47 9.94
N THR A 33 8.54 -19.47 9.54
CA THR A 33 8.81 -18.06 9.78
C THR A 33 7.69 -17.45 10.62
N ILE A 34 8.05 -16.57 11.55
CA ILE A 34 7.13 -15.80 12.38
C ILE A 34 7.41 -14.32 12.14
N SER A 35 6.47 -13.63 11.48
CA SER A 35 6.61 -12.20 11.18
C SER A 35 6.37 -11.36 12.44
N PHE A 36 7.22 -10.36 12.68
CA PHE A 36 6.99 -9.37 13.73
C PHE A 36 5.73 -8.53 13.48
N HIS A 37 5.21 -8.48 12.25
CA HIS A 37 3.95 -7.82 11.93
C HIS A 37 2.71 -8.61 12.38
N ASP A 38 2.85 -9.90 12.63
CA ASP A 38 1.75 -10.76 13.08
C ASP A 38 1.68 -10.84 14.61
N MET A 39 2.72 -10.36 15.31
CA MET A 39 2.80 -10.34 16.77
C MET A 39 2.06 -9.12 17.35
N ILE A 40 1.55 -9.28 18.57
CA ILE A 40 1.00 -8.18 19.37
C ILE A 40 2.16 -7.37 19.94
N ASP A 41 2.30 -6.12 19.53
CA ASP A 41 3.23 -5.16 20.11
C ASP A 41 2.64 -4.55 21.39
N THR A 42 3.29 -4.77 22.52
CA THR A 42 2.87 -4.23 23.83
C THR A 42 3.53 -2.90 24.16
N GLY A 43 4.37 -2.37 23.26
CA GLY A 43 5.23 -1.20 23.49
C GLY A 43 6.53 -1.51 24.23
N SER A 44 6.67 -2.71 24.81
CA SER A 44 7.89 -3.17 25.51
C SER A 44 8.42 -4.51 25.01
N TYR A 45 7.54 -5.38 24.53
CA TYR A 45 7.87 -6.65 23.89
C TYR A 45 6.79 -7.04 22.89
N TYR A 46 7.12 -7.96 22.00
CA TYR A 46 6.15 -8.65 21.14
C TYR A 46 5.61 -9.88 21.83
N SER A 47 4.34 -10.19 21.58
CA SER A 47 3.74 -11.43 22.05
C SER A 47 2.86 -12.11 21.01
N PHE A 48 2.83 -13.43 21.07
CA PHE A 48 1.97 -14.25 20.23
C PHE A 48 1.71 -15.60 20.90
N GLN A 49 0.71 -16.33 20.39
CA GLN A 49 0.44 -17.70 20.84
C GLN A 49 1.24 -18.68 19.99
N PHE A 50 1.89 -19.66 20.63
CA PHE A 50 2.74 -20.66 20.00
C PHE A 50 2.30 -22.07 20.36
N ASP A 51 2.23 -22.94 19.35
CA ASP A 51 1.88 -24.35 19.48
C ASP A 51 3.17 -25.15 19.66
N LYS A 52 3.38 -25.71 20.86
CA LYS A 52 4.58 -26.50 21.19
C LYS A 52 4.69 -27.78 20.38
N LYS A 53 3.56 -28.35 19.95
CA LYS A 53 3.53 -29.63 19.23
C LYS A 53 3.88 -29.45 17.76
N GLU A 54 3.37 -28.39 17.15
CA GLU A 54 3.65 -28.05 15.76
C GLU A 54 4.88 -27.16 15.58
N ASN A 55 5.40 -26.61 16.68
CA ASN A 55 6.50 -25.65 16.72
C ASN A 55 6.21 -24.39 15.90
N LYS A 56 4.97 -23.87 15.96
CA LYS A 56 4.51 -22.78 15.08
C LYS A 56 3.69 -21.73 15.83
N MET A 57 3.75 -20.49 15.34
CA MET A 57 2.80 -19.47 15.75
C MET A 57 1.37 -19.89 15.38
N LEU A 58 0.43 -19.73 16.32
CA LEU A 58 -0.99 -19.97 16.06
C LEU A 58 -1.53 -18.89 15.14
N THR A 59 -2.28 -19.32 14.13
CA THR A 59 -3.14 -18.42 13.35
C THR A 59 -4.37 -18.01 14.19
N PRO A 60 -4.99 -16.84 13.94
CA PRO A 60 -6.13 -16.35 14.72
C PRO A 60 -7.33 -17.30 14.86
N PHE A 61 -7.49 -18.23 13.91
CA PHE A 61 -8.61 -19.19 13.89
C PHE A 61 -8.32 -20.51 14.63
N LYS A 62 -7.08 -20.74 15.08
CA LYS A 62 -6.72 -21.98 15.78
C LYS A 62 -7.05 -21.84 17.28
N PRO A 63 -7.78 -22.79 17.88
CA PRO A 63 -8.10 -22.71 19.30
C PRO A 63 -6.85 -22.85 20.16
N ILE A 64 -6.83 -22.12 21.28
CA ILE A 64 -5.81 -22.28 22.33
C ILE A 64 -6.06 -23.63 23.03
N THR A 65 -5.00 -24.42 23.19
CA THR A 65 -5.03 -25.73 23.86
C THR A 65 -4.01 -25.76 25.00
N GLN A 66 -3.94 -26.88 25.74
CA GLN A 66 -2.89 -27.12 26.75
C GLN A 66 -1.46 -27.12 26.16
N ASP A 67 -1.33 -27.34 24.86
CA ASP A 67 -0.06 -27.34 24.13
C ASP A 67 0.29 -25.95 23.58
N THR A 68 -0.54 -24.95 23.87
CA THR A 68 -0.31 -23.56 23.48
C THR A 68 0.37 -22.78 24.61
N VAL A 69 1.35 -21.95 24.28
CA VAL A 69 1.99 -21.01 25.21
C VAL A 69 2.01 -19.60 24.62
N THR A 70 1.93 -18.59 25.49
CA THR A 70 2.17 -17.20 25.08
C THR A 70 3.66 -16.93 25.12
N VAL A 71 4.24 -16.69 23.95
CA VAL A 71 5.66 -16.34 23.81
C VAL A 71 5.79 -14.83 23.96
N ARG A 72 6.81 -14.40 24.69
CA ARG A 72 7.27 -13.00 24.72
C ARG A 72 8.59 -12.91 23.99
N VAL A 73 8.73 -11.91 23.14
CA VAL A 73 9.92 -11.65 22.34
C VAL A 73 10.32 -10.19 22.57
N PRO A 74 11.57 -9.92 22.99
CA PRO A 74 12.07 -8.55 23.13
C PRO A 74 11.99 -7.75 21.83
N GLN A 75 12.18 -6.44 21.93
CA GLN A 75 12.20 -5.57 20.75
C GLN A 75 13.41 -5.83 19.85
N LEU A 76 13.34 -5.47 18.57
CA LEU A 76 14.44 -5.67 17.63
C LEU A 76 15.66 -4.79 17.97
N VAL A 77 15.46 -3.62 18.58
CA VAL A 77 16.55 -2.81 19.15
C VAL A 77 17.34 -3.56 20.23
N GLU A 78 16.74 -4.54 20.91
CA GLU A 78 17.40 -5.39 21.90
C GLU A 78 17.95 -6.69 21.30
N LEU A 79 17.15 -7.37 20.46
CA LEU A 79 17.53 -8.64 19.84
C LEU A 79 18.64 -8.48 18.80
N ASP A 80 18.55 -7.40 18.02
CA ASP A 80 19.41 -7.13 16.90
C ASP A 80 19.69 -5.61 16.73
N PRO A 81 20.40 -5.00 17.70
CA PRO A 81 20.73 -3.58 17.65
C PRO A 81 21.55 -3.21 16.41
N ILE A 82 22.47 -4.08 15.98
CA ILE A 82 23.30 -3.81 14.80
C ILE A 82 22.43 -3.82 13.54
N GLY A 83 21.51 -4.77 13.41
CA GLY A 83 20.64 -4.89 12.22
C GLY A 83 19.62 -3.78 12.15
N MET A 84 19.09 -3.34 13.29
CA MET A 84 18.24 -2.16 13.37
C MET A 84 19.01 -0.89 12.98
N ALA A 85 20.22 -0.71 13.51
CA ALA A 85 21.07 0.41 13.17
C ALA A 85 21.38 0.46 11.66
N GLU A 86 21.85 -0.66 11.09
CA GLU A 86 22.15 -0.77 9.65
C GLU A 86 20.91 -0.50 8.78
N LYS A 87 19.76 -1.09 9.11
CA LYS A 87 18.52 -0.96 8.34
C LYS A 87 18.00 0.47 8.28
N TYR A 88 18.15 1.22 9.36
CA TYR A 88 17.66 2.59 9.48
C TYR A 88 18.74 3.66 9.26
N GLY A 89 19.97 3.26 8.92
CA GLY A 89 21.09 4.19 8.70
C GLY A 89 21.51 4.94 9.97
N LEU A 90 21.38 4.29 11.12
CA LEU A 90 21.73 4.81 12.44
C LEU A 90 22.99 4.12 12.98
N SER A 91 23.59 4.66 14.03
CA SER A 91 24.56 3.93 14.84
C SER A 91 23.86 3.14 15.95
N VAL A 92 24.52 2.10 16.49
CA VAL A 92 24.00 1.36 17.65
C VAL A 92 23.81 2.29 18.86
N ALA A 93 24.67 3.30 19.02
CA ALA A 93 24.54 4.28 20.09
C ALA A 93 23.26 5.12 19.98
N ASP A 94 22.79 5.40 18.75
CA ASP A 94 21.56 6.13 18.51
C ASP A 94 20.31 5.37 18.94
N LEU A 95 20.40 4.05 19.16
CA LEU A 95 19.30 3.20 19.62
C LEU A 95 19.13 3.23 21.15
N ASN A 96 20.10 3.79 21.89
CA ASN A 96 20.09 3.72 23.35
C ASN A 96 18.84 4.40 23.94
N GLY A 97 18.06 3.63 24.71
CA GLY A 97 16.81 4.10 25.32
C GLY A 97 15.65 4.34 24.34
N LYS A 98 15.79 3.95 23.07
CA LYS A 98 14.73 4.03 22.07
C LYS A 98 14.06 2.67 21.88
N SER A 99 12.76 2.68 21.67
CA SER A 99 11.99 1.50 21.28
C SER A 99 12.06 1.25 19.78
N ASP A 100 11.63 0.07 19.33
CA ASP A 100 11.38 -0.20 17.91
C ASP A 100 10.48 0.88 17.29
N PHE A 101 9.45 1.34 18.01
CA PHE A 101 8.55 2.37 17.51
C PHE A 101 9.27 3.69 17.25
N ASP A 102 10.15 4.12 18.17
CA ASP A 102 10.91 5.37 18.03
C ASP A 102 11.88 5.35 16.83
N ILE A 103 12.34 4.17 16.44
CA ILE A 103 13.24 3.98 15.30
C ILE A 103 12.46 3.86 14.00
N MET A 104 11.37 3.09 14.01
CA MET A 104 10.61 2.74 12.81
C MET A 104 9.70 3.86 12.34
N ILE A 105 9.28 4.76 13.25
CA ILE A 105 8.28 5.79 12.98
C ILE A 105 8.90 7.17 13.02
N ASN A 106 8.52 8.02 12.05
CA ASN A 106 8.81 9.43 12.14
C ASN A 106 7.82 10.11 13.12
N SER A 107 8.23 10.21 14.38
CA SER A 107 7.41 10.80 15.46
C SER A 107 6.97 12.23 15.17
N LYS A 108 7.76 13.01 14.41
CA LYS A 108 7.37 14.36 13.99
C LYS A 108 6.15 14.32 13.08
N LEU A 109 6.18 13.51 12.01
CA LEU A 109 5.06 13.37 11.08
C LEU A 109 3.81 12.81 11.78
N LEU A 110 4.00 11.84 12.69
CA LEU A 110 2.89 11.31 13.48
C LEU A 110 2.26 12.40 14.36
N ASN A 111 3.06 13.21 15.04
CA ASN A 111 2.56 14.30 15.89
C ASN A 111 1.89 15.41 15.07
N GLU A 112 2.43 15.78 13.91
CA GLU A 112 1.78 16.69 12.96
C GLU A 112 0.40 16.15 12.56
N ARG A 113 0.34 14.87 12.20
CA ARG A 113 -0.92 14.22 11.82
C ARG A 113 -1.92 14.15 12.98
N LYS A 114 -1.45 13.86 14.19
CA LYS A 114 -2.25 13.88 15.43
C LYS A 114 -2.89 15.24 15.66
N ASN A 115 -2.13 16.32 15.44
CA ASN A 115 -2.56 17.71 15.54
C ASN A 115 -3.43 18.19 14.36
N GLY A 116 -3.83 17.29 13.46
CA GLY A 116 -4.80 17.58 12.40
C GLY A 116 -4.19 18.03 11.07
N ILE A 117 -2.86 18.04 10.93
CA ILE A 117 -2.20 18.30 9.65
C ILE A 117 -2.43 17.10 8.74
N LEU A 118 -3.13 17.31 7.61
CA LEU A 118 -3.36 16.26 6.63
C LEU A 118 -2.10 16.00 5.80
N PRO A 119 -1.79 14.74 5.46
CA PRO A 119 -0.65 14.43 4.62
C PRO A 119 -0.92 14.85 3.17
N THR A 120 0.14 14.92 2.37
CA THR A 120 0.09 15.32 0.97
C THR A 120 0.70 14.27 0.05
N ILE A 121 0.27 14.28 -1.21
CA ILE A 121 0.81 13.44 -2.29
C ILE A 121 1.04 14.28 -3.54
N ARG A 122 2.15 14.02 -4.23
CA ARG A 122 2.44 14.61 -5.54
C ARG A 122 1.83 13.77 -6.66
N ILE A 123 1.07 14.39 -7.55
CA ILE A 123 0.41 13.75 -8.69
C ILE A 123 0.68 14.58 -9.93
N ALA A 124 1.38 13.98 -10.91
CA ALA A 124 1.70 14.63 -12.18
C ALA A 124 2.31 16.04 -12.03
N GLY A 125 3.17 16.23 -11.02
CA GLY A 125 3.84 17.51 -10.73
C GLY A 125 3.06 18.50 -9.84
N HIS A 126 1.86 18.15 -9.40
CA HIS A 126 1.03 18.97 -8.52
C HIS A 126 0.89 18.36 -7.13
N GLU A 127 0.78 19.18 -6.09
CA GLU A 127 0.56 18.72 -4.71
C GLU A 127 -0.93 18.63 -4.37
N PHE A 128 -1.32 17.54 -3.73
CA PHE A 128 -2.67 17.26 -3.27
C PHE A 128 -2.68 16.99 -1.77
N ILE A 129 -3.67 17.53 -1.07
CA ILE A 129 -4.05 17.13 0.28
C ILE A 129 -4.80 15.80 0.21
N ILE A 130 -4.45 14.88 1.10
CA ILE A 130 -5.13 13.61 1.29
C ILE A 130 -6.21 13.83 2.37
N ASP A 131 -7.48 13.92 1.98
CA ASP A 131 -8.61 13.99 2.93
C ASP A 131 -9.43 12.71 2.88
N LEU A 132 -8.97 11.75 3.68
CA LEU A 132 -9.60 10.45 3.84
C LEU A 132 -10.99 10.51 4.50
N ARG A 133 -11.35 11.59 5.19
CA ARG A 133 -12.72 11.73 5.75
C ARG A 133 -13.75 11.89 4.64
N LEU A 134 -13.34 12.55 3.55
CA LEU A 134 -14.16 12.77 2.36
C LEU A 134 -13.82 11.79 1.25
N SER A 135 -12.84 10.90 1.47
CA SER A 135 -12.30 9.96 0.48
C SER A 135 -11.81 10.68 -0.79
N GLU A 136 -11.08 11.79 -0.62
CA GLU A 136 -10.70 12.67 -1.72
C GLU A 136 -9.24 13.11 -1.66
N LEU A 137 -8.65 13.29 -2.85
CA LEU A 137 -7.41 14.02 -3.03
C LEU A 137 -7.72 15.39 -3.63
N ARG A 138 -7.28 16.45 -2.96
CA ARG A 138 -7.64 17.84 -3.30
C ARG A 138 -6.38 18.63 -3.64
N PRO A 139 -6.25 19.23 -4.84
CA PRO A 139 -5.10 20.08 -5.14
C PRO A 139 -5.00 21.21 -4.14
N ILE A 140 -3.79 21.53 -3.69
CA ILE A 140 -3.54 22.62 -2.73
C ILE A 140 -3.86 23.99 -3.37
N ASP A 141 -3.65 24.11 -4.68
CA ASP A 141 -3.77 25.35 -5.45
C ASP A 141 -5.12 25.52 -6.18
N ASP A 142 -5.96 24.49 -6.20
CA ASP A 142 -7.26 24.51 -6.88
C ASP A 142 -8.27 23.55 -6.20
N PHE A 143 -9.09 24.11 -5.31
CA PHE A 143 -10.14 23.34 -4.63
C PHE A 143 -11.39 23.10 -5.50
N SER A 144 -11.44 23.58 -6.75
CA SER A 144 -12.56 23.30 -7.66
C SER A 144 -12.47 21.92 -8.30
N THR A 145 -11.29 21.31 -8.28
CA THR A 145 -11.03 19.96 -8.78
C THR A 145 -10.67 19.01 -7.64
N ARG A 146 -10.91 17.71 -7.83
CA ARG A 146 -10.59 16.66 -6.86
C ARG A 146 -10.56 15.29 -7.53
N ILE A 147 -9.85 14.36 -6.92
CA ILE A 147 -9.92 12.93 -7.23
C ILE A 147 -10.75 12.29 -6.12
N ASP A 148 -11.91 11.76 -6.47
CA ASP A 148 -12.81 11.04 -5.55
C ASP A 148 -12.41 9.57 -5.54
N LEU A 149 -11.81 9.11 -4.44
CA LEU A 149 -11.27 7.76 -4.30
C LEU A 149 -12.37 6.67 -4.34
N ASN A 150 -13.62 7.03 -4.11
CA ASN A 150 -14.75 6.10 -4.23
C ASN A 150 -15.21 5.89 -5.68
N LYS A 151 -14.70 6.66 -6.64
CA LYS A 151 -15.11 6.63 -8.05
C LYS A 151 -14.03 6.17 -9.02
N VAL A 152 -12.87 5.81 -8.50
CA VAL A 152 -11.75 5.30 -9.28
C VAL A 152 -11.67 3.78 -9.15
N ASP A 153 -11.05 3.14 -10.12
CA ASP A 153 -10.86 1.69 -10.08
C ASP A 153 -9.81 1.32 -9.04
N VAL A 154 -9.79 0.05 -8.64
CA VAL A 154 -8.80 -0.51 -7.73
C VAL A 154 -8.03 -1.61 -8.46
N SER A 155 -6.71 -1.68 -8.25
CA SER A 155 -5.88 -2.76 -8.76
C SER A 155 -6.33 -4.12 -8.24
N ARG A 156 -5.99 -5.19 -8.96
CA ARG A 156 -6.43 -6.56 -8.62
C ARG A 156 -6.01 -7.01 -7.21
N ASP A 157 -4.88 -6.52 -6.73
CA ASP A 157 -4.33 -6.78 -5.40
C ASP A 157 -4.87 -5.84 -4.31
N GLY A 158 -5.64 -4.81 -4.66
CA GLY A 158 -6.17 -3.83 -3.71
C GLY A 158 -5.15 -2.79 -3.24
N GLU A 159 -3.92 -2.79 -3.78
CA GLU A 159 -2.85 -1.93 -3.28
C GLU A 159 -2.87 -0.52 -3.88
N LYS A 160 -3.57 -0.32 -5.00
CA LYS A 160 -3.56 0.93 -5.76
C LYS A 160 -4.94 1.32 -6.25
N PHE A 161 -5.22 2.62 -6.21
CA PHE A 161 -6.28 3.24 -6.99
C PHE A 161 -5.77 3.55 -8.41
N LEU A 162 -6.62 3.30 -9.39
CA LEU A 162 -6.33 3.43 -10.81
C LEU A 162 -7.35 4.38 -11.46
N CYS A 163 -6.86 5.41 -12.14
CA CYS A 163 -7.73 6.31 -12.90
C CYS A 163 -7.00 6.93 -14.09
N PHE A 164 -7.77 7.33 -15.11
CA PHE A 164 -7.24 8.20 -16.16
C PHE A 164 -7.40 9.65 -15.75
N TYR A 165 -6.36 10.43 -15.97
CA TYR A 165 -6.24 11.78 -15.46
C TYR A 165 -5.77 12.72 -16.56
N HIS A 166 -6.54 13.77 -16.81
CA HIS A 166 -6.15 14.85 -17.72
C HIS A 166 -5.31 15.87 -16.96
N VAL A 167 -4.02 15.93 -17.29
CA VAL A 167 -3.01 16.68 -16.53
C VAL A 167 -3.33 18.19 -16.48
N PRO A 168 -3.60 18.89 -17.59
CA PRO A 168 -3.80 20.34 -17.56
C PRO A 168 -5.03 20.77 -16.75
N SER A 169 -6.12 19.99 -16.80
CA SER A 169 -7.36 20.35 -16.10
C SER A 169 -7.48 19.75 -14.70
N LYS A 170 -6.50 18.95 -14.28
CA LYS A 170 -6.47 18.22 -13.00
C LYS A 170 -7.71 17.36 -12.70
N LYS A 171 -8.27 16.71 -13.72
CA LYS A 171 -9.53 15.95 -13.60
C LYS A 171 -9.36 14.49 -13.96
N VAL A 172 -10.05 13.63 -13.21
CA VAL A 172 -10.31 12.25 -13.63
C VAL A 172 -11.19 12.29 -14.87
N VAL A 173 -10.89 11.44 -15.86
CA VAL A 173 -11.61 11.34 -17.13
C VAL A 173 -11.92 9.90 -17.46
N ASP A 174 -13.06 9.67 -18.11
CA ASP A 174 -13.40 8.35 -18.63
C ASP A 174 -12.89 8.19 -20.07
N ILE A 175 -12.37 7.00 -20.37
CA ILE A 175 -11.92 6.66 -21.71
C ILE A 175 -12.95 5.76 -22.37
N ALA A 176 -13.62 6.29 -23.41
CA ALA A 176 -14.63 5.54 -24.13
C ALA A 176 -14.04 4.25 -24.75
N PRO A 177 -14.73 3.10 -24.66
CA PRO A 177 -14.22 1.84 -25.23
C PRO A 177 -14.11 1.86 -26.77
N THR A 178 -14.68 2.87 -27.41
CA THR A 178 -14.71 3.08 -28.87
C THR A 178 -13.58 3.99 -29.38
N ILE A 179 -12.64 4.41 -28.52
CA ILE A 179 -11.55 5.30 -28.95
C ILE A 179 -10.78 4.76 -30.15
N THR A 180 -10.41 5.66 -31.06
CA THR A 180 -9.60 5.36 -32.25
C THR A 180 -8.26 6.09 -32.25
N LYS A 181 -8.01 6.90 -31.22
CA LYS A 181 -6.74 7.57 -30.94
C LYS A 181 -6.61 7.66 -29.42
N LEU A 182 -5.38 7.66 -28.91
CA LEU A 182 -5.15 7.96 -27.50
C LEU A 182 -5.50 9.44 -27.25
N PRO A 183 -6.25 9.75 -26.18
CA PRO A 183 -6.47 11.14 -25.79
C PRO A 183 -5.15 11.84 -25.49
N LYS A 184 -5.07 13.12 -25.86
CA LYS A 184 -3.93 13.97 -25.54
C LYS A 184 -3.97 14.38 -24.08
N ASP A 185 -2.79 14.58 -23.49
CA ASP A 185 -2.60 15.12 -22.14
C ASP A 185 -3.30 14.31 -21.03
N VAL A 186 -3.65 13.06 -21.33
CA VAL A 186 -4.19 12.09 -20.38
C VAL A 186 -3.12 11.08 -20.05
N VAL A 187 -3.04 10.71 -18.77
CA VAL A 187 -2.17 9.67 -18.21
C VAL A 187 -3.01 8.70 -17.39
N MET A 188 -2.48 7.51 -17.12
CA MET A 188 -3.03 6.63 -16.09
C MET A 188 -2.26 6.87 -14.79
N LEU A 189 -2.97 7.10 -13.70
CA LEU A 189 -2.38 7.22 -12.38
C LEU A 189 -2.47 5.88 -11.65
N GLU A 190 -1.39 5.50 -10.99
CA GLU A 190 -1.41 4.50 -9.92
C GLU A 190 -1.15 5.23 -8.59
N ILE A 191 -2.21 5.38 -7.79
CA ILE A 191 -2.17 6.06 -6.49
C ILE A 191 -2.14 4.97 -5.41
N PRO A 192 -1.25 5.04 -4.40
CA PRO A 192 -1.26 4.06 -3.30
C PRO A 192 -2.61 3.98 -2.57
N ASN A 193 -2.92 2.85 -1.95
CA ASN A 193 -4.12 2.71 -1.15
C ASN A 193 -4.11 3.56 0.12
N GLU A 194 -5.25 3.60 0.80
CA GLU A 194 -5.49 4.48 1.95
C GLU A 194 -4.54 4.24 3.13
N LEU A 195 -4.07 3.00 3.33
CA LEU A 195 -3.11 2.65 4.39
C LEU A 195 -1.74 3.28 4.15
N VAL A 196 -1.33 3.42 2.89
CA VAL A 196 -0.09 4.14 2.53
C VAL A 196 -0.32 5.65 2.52
N LEU A 197 -1.49 6.10 2.07
CA LEU A 197 -1.80 7.54 1.96
C LEU A 197 -1.93 8.23 3.32
N ASP A 198 -2.73 7.69 4.24
CA ASP A 198 -2.92 8.24 5.59
C ASP A 198 -3.32 7.10 6.56
N PRO A 199 -2.35 6.34 7.09
CA PRO A 199 -2.61 5.22 8.01
C PRO A 199 -3.37 5.66 9.27
N VAL A 200 -3.12 6.88 9.75
CA VAL A 200 -3.83 7.48 10.89
C VAL A 200 -5.29 7.76 10.50
N GLY A 201 -5.53 8.30 9.32
CA GLY A 201 -6.88 8.51 8.78
C GLY A 201 -7.68 7.22 8.66
N VAL A 202 -7.04 6.12 8.23
CA VAL A 202 -7.67 4.78 8.21
C VAL A 202 -7.97 4.29 9.62
N ALA A 203 -7.02 4.41 10.56
CA ALA A 203 -7.21 4.01 11.95
C ALA A 203 -8.43 4.70 12.58
N ARG A 204 -8.50 6.03 12.45
CA ARG A 204 -9.62 6.84 12.96
C ARG A 204 -10.96 6.45 12.34
N ARG A 205 -11.00 6.19 11.03
CA ARG A 205 -12.23 5.72 10.34
C ARG A 205 -12.74 4.38 10.87
N ASN A 206 -11.87 3.55 11.43
CA ASN A 206 -12.20 2.26 12.03
C ASN A 206 -12.33 2.31 13.56
N GLY A 207 -12.27 3.50 14.18
CA GLY A 207 -12.37 3.65 15.64
C GLY A 207 -11.14 3.11 16.40
N LEU A 208 -9.99 3.00 15.74
CA LEU A 208 -8.74 2.52 16.32
C LEU A 208 -7.85 3.69 16.77
N SER A 209 -6.82 3.38 17.56
CA SER A 209 -5.79 4.37 17.94
C SER A 209 -4.99 4.82 16.72
N ASP A 210 -4.46 6.06 16.76
CA ASP A 210 -3.71 6.64 15.65
C ASP A 210 -2.48 5.79 15.25
N GLU A 211 -1.91 5.03 16.18
CA GLU A 211 -0.75 4.16 15.98
C GLU A 211 -1.08 2.82 15.32
N ALA A 212 -2.36 2.45 15.20
CA ALA A 212 -2.79 1.10 14.86
C ALA A 212 -2.16 0.56 13.56
N PHE A 213 -1.95 1.43 12.57
CA PHE A 213 -1.40 1.05 11.27
C PHE A 213 0.00 1.61 10.98
N VAL A 214 0.48 2.60 11.75
CA VAL A 214 1.70 3.34 11.40
C VAL A 214 2.96 2.47 11.45
N ARG A 215 2.99 1.43 12.29
CA ARG A 215 4.11 0.46 12.34
C ARG A 215 4.28 -0.30 11.02
N ARG A 216 3.16 -0.73 10.43
CA ARG A 216 3.16 -1.50 9.17
C ARG A 216 3.21 -0.59 7.95
N PHE A 217 2.61 0.59 8.05
CA PHE A 217 2.58 1.61 7.02
C PHE A 217 3.09 2.94 7.60
N PRO A 218 4.41 3.12 7.75
CA PRO A 218 4.97 4.36 8.30
C PRO A 218 4.54 5.58 7.48
N ILE A 219 4.20 6.67 8.17
CA ILE A 219 3.82 7.92 7.52
C ILE A 219 4.99 8.44 6.69
N GLN A 220 4.75 8.70 5.41
CA GLN A 220 5.77 9.13 4.47
C GLN A 220 5.70 10.65 4.27
N LYS A 221 6.87 11.30 4.26
CA LYS A 221 6.95 12.74 3.98
C LYS A 221 6.72 13.06 2.49
N HIS A 222 7.11 12.13 1.62
CA HIS A 222 7.14 12.34 0.17
C HIS A 222 6.38 11.22 -0.52
N LEU A 223 5.06 11.35 -0.57
CA LEU A 223 4.21 10.48 -1.38
C LEU A 223 4.17 11.02 -2.81
N GLU A 224 4.26 10.12 -3.78
CA GLU A 224 4.10 10.44 -5.19
C GLU A 224 3.32 9.33 -5.89
N ALA A 225 2.30 9.72 -6.65
CA ALA A 225 1.57 8.79 -7.50
C ALA A 225 2.41 8.45 -8.73
N LYS A 226 2.40 7.18 -9.13
CA LYS A 226 3.06 6.78 -10.36
C LYS A 226 2.23 7.24 -11.55
N VAL A 227 2.89 7.93 -12.48
CA VAL A 227 2.29 8.44 -13.71
C VAL A 227 2.69 7.54 -14.87
N VAL A 228 1.71 6.90 -15.50
CA VAL A 228 1.91 5.96 -16.61
C VAL A 228 1.39 6.58 -17.92
N PRO A 229 2.26 6.77 -18.93
CA PRO A 229 1.82 7.21 -20.25
C PRO A 229 0.82 6.24 -20.87
N LEU A 230 -0.22 6.73 -21.56
CA LEU A 230 -1.23 5.84 -22.16
C LEU A 230 -0.65 4.86 -23.19
N SER A 231 0.50 5.18 -23.79
CA SER A 231 1.25 4.28 -24.68
C SER A 231 1.75 3.01 -24.02
N GLU A 232 1.90 2.99 -22.70
CA GLU A 232 2.37 1.84 -21.91
C GLU A 232 1.21 1.04 -21.30
N THR A 233 -0.03 1.47 -21.54
CA THR A 233 -1.23 0.79 -21.06
C THR A 233 -1.79 -0.21 -22.08
N GLY A 234 -2.95 -0.82 -21.79
CA GLY A 234 -3.70 -1.62 -22.77
C GLY A 234 -4.41 -0.82 -23.87
N LEU A 235 -4.49 0.52 -23.76
CA LEU A 235 -5.25 1.36 -24.69
C LEU A 235 -4.73 1.37 -26.15
N PRO A 236 -3.41 1.30 -26.45
CA PRO A 236 -2.94 1.20 -27.83
C PRO A 236 -3.49 -0.04 -28.55
N GLY A 237 -3.58 -1.16 -27.84
CA GLY A 237 -4.20 -2.39 -28.35
C GLY A 237 -5.69 -2.23 -28.63
N LEU A 238 -6.42 -1.53 -27.76
CA LEU A 238 -7.83 -1.20 -27.96
C LEU A 238 -8.04 -0.29 -29.18
N VAL A 239 -7.23 0.76 -29.31
CA VAL A 239 -7.24 1.67 -30.46
C VAL A 239 -7.03 0.92 -31.77
N ARG A 240 -6.06 0.01 -31.82
CA ARG A 240 -5.82 -0.84 -33.01
C ARG A 240 -7.04 -1.69 -33.35
N LYS A 241 -7.60 -2.40 -32.36
CA LYS A 241 -8.82 -3.23 -32.54
C LYS A 241 -10.01 -2.42 -33.06
N ASN A 242 -10.20 -1.21 -32.54
CA ASN A 242 -11.31 -0.33 -32.96
C ASN A 242 -11.12 0.18 -34.40
N LYS A 243 -9.90 0.58 -34.78
CA LYS A 243 -9.60 0.95 -36.17
C LYS A 243 -9.86 -0.19 -37.14
N ASP A 244 -9.44 -1.42 -36.79
CA ASP A 244 -9.66 -2.61 -37.62
C ASP A 244 -11.15 -2.93 -37.79
N LYS A 245 -11.94 -2.82 -36.71
CA LYS A 245 -13.40 -2.98 -36.77
C LYS A 245 -14.05 -1.95 -37.70
N LEU A 246 -13.67 -0.67 -37.60
CA LEU A 246 -14.19 0.39 -38.45
C LEU A 246 -13.82 0.18 -39.92
N ALA A 247 -12.58 -0.24 -40.20
CA ALA A 247 -12.15 -0.55 -41.56
C ALA A 247 -12.94 -1.73 -42.17
N LYS A 248 -13.21 -2.78 -41.40
CA LYS A 248 -14.05 -3.92 -41.83
C LYS A 248 -15.50 -3.51 -42.09
N GLN A 249 -16.09 -2.67 -41.24
CA GLN A 249 -17.47 -2.17 -41.42
C GLN A 249 -17.62 -1.29 -42.67
N LYS A 250 -16.61 -0.46 -42.99
CA LYS A 250 -16.60 0.33 -44.23
C LYS A 250 -16.50 -0.53 -45.48
N LYS A 251 -15.82 -1.70 -45.41
CA LYS A 251 -15.70 -2.64 -46.53
C LYS A 251 -16.97 -3.49 -46.76
N THR A 252 -17.80 -3.72 -45.75
CA THR A 252 -19.01 -4.57 -45.86
C THR A 252 -20.30 -3.82 -46.19
N GLY A 253 -20.27 -2.49 -46.39
CA GLY A 253 -21.29 -1.73 -47.10
C GLY A 253 -22.75 -2.11 -46.83
N LYS A 254 -23.24 -2.03 -45.58
CA LYS A 254 -24.70 -1.99 -45.36
C LYS A 254 -25.23 -0.60 -45.69
N SER A 255 -25.52 -0.41 -46.97
CA SER A 255 -26.43 0.63 -47.45
C SER A 255 -27.78 0.41 -46.79
N VAL A 256 -28.12 1.20 -45.76
CA VAL A 256 -29.50 1.25 -45.26
C VAL A 256 -30.33 1.90 -46.39
N LYS A 257 -30.92 1.07 -47.26
CA LYS A 257 -31.94 1.51 -48.20
C LYS A 257 -33.08 2.10 -47.37
N ARG A 258 -33.17 3.43 -47.33
CA ARG A 258 -34.41 4.15 -46.96
C ARG A 258 -35.50 3.65 -47.92
N LYS A 259 -36.40 2.80 -47.44
CA LYS A 259 -37.66 2.52 -48.13
C LYS A 259 -38.51 3.80 -48.04
N ASN A 260 -38.43 4.62 -49.08
CA ASN A 260 -39.47 5.57 -49.41
C ASN A 260 -40.63 4.84 -50.11
N GLY A 261 -41.87 5.16 -49.73
CA GLY A 261 -43.11 4.80 -50.43
C GLY A 261 -43.89 3.65 -49.77
N LYS A 262 -45.21 3.73 -49.55
CA LYS A 262 -46.24 4.58 -50.15
C LYS A 262 -47.43 4.76 -49.19
N LYS A 263 -48.02 5.96 -49.25
CA LYS A 263 -49.42 6.24 -48.94
C LYS A 263 -50.33 5.26 -49.71
N GLN A 264 -51.31 4.71 -49.02
CA GLN A 264 -52.71 4.60 -49.44
C GLN A 264 -53.56 4.68 -48.18
#